data_AF-Q8XWK0-F1
#
_entry.id   AF-Q8XWK0-F1
#
_cell.length_a   1.000
_cell.length_b   1.000
_cell.length_c   1.000
_cell.angle_alpha   90.00
_cell.angle_beta   90.00
_cell.angle_gamma   90.00
#
_symmetry.space_group_name_H-M   'P 1'
#
loop_
_entity.id
_entity.type
_entity.pdbx_description
1 polymer ?
#
loop_
_entity_poly.entity_id
_entity_poly.type
_entity_poly.pdbx_seq_one_letter_code
_entity_poly.pdbx_strand_id
1 'polypeptide(L)' 'MGNGWTPERRARQAEAIKRWKPWERSTGPTSDEGKARASQNAFKHGLRSAEWLADQKRVNDLLRACRKRLRRVL' A
#
# COMPACT_ATOMS: atom_id res chain seq x y z
N MET A 1 2.38 -20.64 15.52
CA MET A 1 3.74 -20.57 14.93
C MET A 1 4.30 -19.18 15.22
N GLY A 2 5.31 -19.06 16.08
CA GLY A 2 5.93 -17.78 16.39
C GLY A 2 6.87 -17.39 15.25
N ASN A 3 6.67 -16.21 14.65
CA ASN A 3 7.33 -15.72 13.42
C ASN A 3 8.85 -15.45 13.55
N GLY A 4 9.63 -16.34 14.17
CA GLY A 4 11.08 -16.20 14.36
C GLY A 4 11.52 -14.99 15.18
N TRP A 5 10.58 -14.27 15.79
CA TRP A 5 10.78 -13.04 16.57
C TRP A 5 10.72 -13.35 18.07
N THR A 6 11.73 -14.05 18.57
CA THR A 6 11.91 -14.23 20.02
C THR A 6 12.21 -12.89 20.70
N PRO A 7 11.96 -12.76 22.02
CA PRO A 7 12.31 -11.55 22.77
C PRO A 7 13.78 -11.14 22.60
N GLU A 8 14.71 -12.08 22.61
CA GLU A 8 16.15 -11.85 22.48
C GLU A 8 16.49 -11.28 21.10
N ARG A 9 15.84 -11.80 20.05
CA ARG A 9 16.01 -11.27 18.69
C ARG A 9 15.47 -9.85 18.58
N ARG A 10 14.33 -9.55 19.20
CA ARG A 10 13.75 -8.19 19.23
C ARG A 10 14.70 -7.22 19.94
N ALA A 11 15.27 -7.62 21.08
CA ALA A 11 16.23 -6.82 21.82
C ALA A 11 17.49 -6.54 21.00
N ARG A 12 18.09 -7.58 20.39
CA ARG A 12 19.26 -7.41 19.50
C ARG A 12 18.97 -6.48 18.32
N GLN A 13 17.78 -6.59 17.73
CA GLN A 13 17.37 -5.71 16.63
C GLN A 13 17.17 -4.26 17.10
N ALA A 14 16.60 -4.06 18.28
CA ALA A 14 16.43 -2.73 18.87
C ALA A 14 17.80 -2.05 19.08
N GLU A 15 18.79 -2.77 19.60
CA GLU A 15 20.15 -2.24 19.75
C GLU A 15 20.82 -1.92 18.39
N ALA A 16 20.63 -2.77 17.38
CA ALA A 16 21.13 -2.49 16.03
C ALA A 16 20.48 -1.23 15.41
N ILE A 17 19.16 -1.06 15.58
CA ILE A 17 18.41 0.11 15.12
C ILE A 17 18.89 1.38 15.84
N LYS A 18 19.15 1.32 17.15
CA LYS A 18 19.75 2.43 17.92
C LYS A 18 21.15 2.80 17.43
N ARG A 19 21.94 1.81 16.98
CA ARG A 19 23.28 2.05 16.45
C ARG A 19 23.26 2.78 15.10
N TRP A 20 22.38 2.37 14.19
CA TRP A 20 22.36 2.93 12.83
C TRP A 20 21.40 4.11 12.65
N LYS A 21 20.50 4.34 13.60
CA LYS A 21 19.61 5.51 13.68
C LYS A 21 18.95 5.90 12.36
N PRO A 22 18.24 4.98 11.68
CA PRO A 22 17.71 5.22 10.33
C PRO A 22 16.77 6.43 10.25
N TRP A 23 16.14 6.82 11.36
CA TRP A 23 15.29 8.01 11.43
C TRP A 23 16.05 9.32 11.16
N GLU A 24 17.36 9.40 11.42
CA GLU A 24 18.18 10.58 11.15
C GLU A 24 18.28 10.88 9.64
N ARG A 25 18.04 9.88 8.78
CA ARG A 25 17.99 10.03 7.31
C ARG A 25 16.58 9.96 6.74
N SER A 26 15.55 10.00 7.58
CA SER A 26 14.17 9.93 7.12
C SER A 26 13.79 11.22 6.38
N THR A 27 13.32 11.09 5.14
CA THR A 27 12.84 12.20 4.30
C THR A 27 11.31 12.30 4.31
N GLY A 28 10.69 11.95 5.45
CA GLY A 28 9.24 12.01 5.63
C GLY A 28 8.69 13.43 5.57
N PRO A 29 7.34 13.59 5.52
CA PRO A 29 6.72 14.90 5.46
C PRO A 29 6.98 15.72 6.73
N THR A 30 7.46 16.95 6.57
CA THR A 30 7.70 17.90 7.67
C THR A 30 6.54 18.87 7.91
N SER A 31 5.75 19.16 6.88
CA SER A 31 4.56 20.03 6.96
C SER A 31 3.35 19.30 7.53
N ASP A 32 2.42 20.06 8.11
CA ASP A 32 1.17 19.54 8.67
C ASP A 32 0.28 18.91 7.59
N GLU A 33 0.20 19.53 6.41
CA GLU A 33 -0.49 18.96 5.24
C GLU A 33 0.15 17.62 4.82
N GLY A 34 1.48 17.56 4.77
CA GLY A 34 2.20 16.34 4.41
C GLY A 34 1.95 15.21 5.40
N LYS A 35 1.94 15.53 6.70
CA LYS A 35 1.61 14.57 7.77
C LYS A 35 0.15 14.10 7.68
N ALA A 36 -0.78 15.02 7.42
CA ALA A 36 -2.20 14.73 7.25
C ALA A 36 -2.46 13.79 6.06
N ARG A 37 -1.69 13.95 4.97
CA ARG A 37 -1.74 13.01 3.83
C ARG A 37 -1.14 11.65 4.18
N ALA A 38 0.04 11.62 4.80
CA ALA A 38 0.71 10.36 5.13
C ALA A 38 -0.07 9.51 6.15
N SER A 39 -0.83 10.13 7.06
CA SER A 39 -1.68 9.40 8.02
C SER A 39 -2.82 8.62 7.34
N GLN A 40 -3.21 9.01 6.13
CA GLN A 40 -4.23 8.29 5.34
C GLN A 40 -3.73 6.96 4.78
N ASN A 41 -2.43 6.66 4.82
CA ASN A 41 -1.91 5.39 4.27
C ASN A 41 -2.48 4.14 4.97
N ALA A 42 -2.90 4.27 6.23
CA ALA A 42 -3.55 3.19 6.98
C ALA A 42 -5.08 3.11 6.74
N PHE A 43 -5.64 4.07 6.01
CA PHE A 43 -7.07 4.11 5.72
C PHE A 43 -7.46 2.91 4.85
N LYS A 44 -8.27 2.02 5.43
CA LYS A 44 -8.82 0.87 4.72
C LYS A 44 -10.07 1.32 3.97
N HIS A 45 -9.94 1.54 2.67
CA HIS A 45 -11.09 1.74 1.80
C HIS A 45 -11.50 0.43 1.11
N GLY A 46 -12.80 0.19 0.97
CA GLY A 46 -13.33 -1.03 0.34
C GLY A 46 -12.94 -1.21 -1.13
N LEU A 47 -12.46 -0.15 -1.78
CA LEU A 47 -12.12 -0.13 -3.22
C LEU A 47 -10.83 -0.88 -3.58
N ARG A 48 -10.26 -1.66 -2.66
CA ARG A 48 -9.12 -2.55 -2.91
C ARG A 48 -9.32 -3.93 -2.30
N SER A 49 -10.54 -4.28 -1.88
CA SER A 49 -10.86 -5.66 -1.52
C SER A 49 -10.69 -6.57 -2.74
N ALA A 50 -10.46 -7.86 -2.49
CA ALA A 50 -10.34 -8.84 -3.57
C ALA A 50 -11.60 -8.86 -4.46
N GLU A 51 -12.77 -8.76 -3.82
CA GLU A 51 -14.08 -8.65 -4.49
C GLU A 51 -14.16 -7.41 -5.38
N TRP A 52 -13.83 -6.23 -4.86
CA TRP A 52 -13.86 -4.99 -5.64
C TRP A 52 -12.91 -5.04 -6.84
N LEU A 53 -11.71 -5.60 -6.66
CA LEU A 53 -10.74 -5.75 -7.75
C LEU A 53 -11.26 -6.70 -8.85
N ALA A 54 -11.95 -7.77 -8.46
CA ALA A 54 -12.59 -8.69 -9.40
C ALA A 54 -13.71 -7.99 -10.20
N ASP A 55 -14.57 -7.23 -9.51
CA ASP A 55 -15.65 -6.46 -10.14
C ASP A 55 -15.10 -5.39 -11.09
N GLN A 56 -14.09 -4.63 -10.66
CA GLN A 56 -13.41 -3.66 -11.51
C GLN A 56 -12.83 -4.30 -12.77
N LYS A 57 -12.21 -5.48 -12.66
CA LYS A 57 -11.69 -6.20 -13.81
C LYS A 57 -12.84 -6.57 -14.77
N ARG A 58 -13.95 -7.07 -14.25
CA ARG A 58 -15.13 -7.46 -15.05
C ARG A 58 -15.69 -6.28 -15.83
N VAL A 59 -15.85 -5.13 -15.18
CA VAL A 59 -16.34 -3.89 -15.82
C VAL A 59 -15.35 -3.41 -16.88
N ASN A 60 -14.05 -3.38 -16.57
CA ASN A 60 -13.02 -2.96 -17.53
C ASN A 60 -12.98 -3.86 -18.77
N ASP A 61 -13.12 -5.17 -18.60
CA ASP A 61 -13.13 -6.11 -19.72
C ASP A 61 -14.37 -5.92 -20.61
N LEU A 62 -15.54 -5.65 -20.01
CA LEU A 62 -16.76 -5.28 -20.74
C LEU A 62 -16.56 -3.99 -21.54
N LEU A 63 -16.01 -2.94 -20.92
CA LEU A 63 -15.76 -1.67 -21.58
C LEU A 63 -14.77 -1.81 -22.75
N ARG A 64 -13.72 -2.64 -22.59
CA ARG A 64 -12.79 -2.97 -23.68
C ARG A 64 -13.48 -3.68 -24.84
N ALA A 65 -14.37 -4.63 -24.54
CA ALA A 65 -15.14 -5.34 -25.56
C ALA A 65 -16.06 -4.39 -26.34
N CYS A 66 -16.80 -3.53 -25.64
CA CYS A 66 -17.63 -2.50 -26.26
C CYS A 66 -16.81 -1.57 -27.15
N ARG A 67 -15.68 -1.06 -26.66
CA ARG A 67 -14.75 -0.22 -27.45
C ARG A 67 -14.24 -0.93 -28.70
N LYS A 68 -13.87 -2.21 -28.59
CA LYS A 68 -13.40 -3.01 -29.73
C LYS A 68 -14.50 -3.18 -30.78
N ARG A 69 -15.75 -3.34 -30.34
CA ARG A 69 -16.91 -3.45 -31.24
C ARG A 69 -17.19 -2.13 -31.96
N LEU A 70 -17.22 -1.01 -31.24
CA LEU A 70 -17.44 0.30 -31.84
C LEU A 70 -16.39 0.63 -32.91
N ARG A 71 -15.12 0.33 -32.64
CA ARG A 71 -14.00 0.48 -33.60
C ARG A 71 -14.06 -0.40 -34.84
N ARG A 72 -14.95 -1.39 -34.87
CA ARG A 72 -15.14 -2.27 -36.04
C ARG A 72 -16.30 -1.81 -36.92
N VAL A 73 -17.17 -0.96 -36.39
CA VAL A 73 -18.40 -0.50 -37.04
C VAL A 73 -18.23 0.93 -37.59
N LEU A 74 -17.35 1.71 -36.97
CA LEU A 74 -16.79 2.96 -37.49
C LEU A 74 -15.47 2.68 -38.21
#